data_AF-A0A818BD49-F1
#
_entry.id   AF-A0A818BD49-F1
#
_cell.length_a   1.000
_cell.length_b   1.000
_cell.length_c   1.000
_cell.angle_alpha   90.00
_cell.angle_beta   90.00
_cell.angle_gamma   90.00
#
_symmetry.space_group_name_H-M   'P 1'
#
loop_
_entity.id
_entity.type
_entity.pdbx_description
1 polymer ?
#
loop_
_entity_poly.entity_id
_entity_poly.type
_entity_poly.pdbx_seq_one_letter_code
_entity_poly.pdbx_strand_id
1 'polypeptide(L)'
;MFYKDHLLEPCELQLQLDEIIRDTTPPAYGEEHLAALTAGERPLWAEARETFFRSGVNRYSLEAIEKAAFVLILDDEDFDIGTSMTGKLDDYAHAILHGKGYNRWFDKSFNFIVSKNAVADAPITGHLAEYVLSEDIMYYGTSSLTVMSKLFSGS
;
A
#
# COMPACT_ATOMS: atom_id res chain seq x y z
N MET A 1 4.14 -4.83 13.15
CA MET A 1 2.79 -4.39 13.55
C MET A 1 2.67 -4.68 15.05
N PHE A 2 2.49 -3.65 15.87
CA PHE A 2 2.60 -3.78 17.33
C PHE A 2 1.24 -3.74 18.00
N TYR A 3 1.04 -4.54 19.04
CA TYR A 3 -0.08 -4.46 19.96
C TYR A 3 0.46 -4.49 21.39
N LYS A 4 0.17 -3.45 22.19
CA LYS A 4 0.66 -3.30 23.57
C LYS A 4 2.18 -3.54 23.71
N ASP A 5 2.96 -2.84 22.88
CA ASP A 5 4.44 -2.90 22.84
C ASP A 5 5.04 -4.26 22.46
N HIS A 6 4.21 -5.19 21.96
CA HIS A 6 4.64 -6.49 21.43
C HIS A 6 4.42 -6.55 19.92
N LEU A 7 5.36 -7.14 19.19
CA LEU A 7 5.23 -7.41 17.76
C LEU A 7 4.30 -8.60 17.56
N LEU A 8 3.17 -8.41 16.88
CA LEU A 8 2.21 -9.47 16.61
C LEU A 8 2.85 -10.65 15.87
N GLU A 9 2.51 -11.86 16.30
CA GLU A 9 2.91 -13.09 15.63
C GLU A 9 2.12 -13.28 14.32
N PRO A 10 2.65 -14.06 13.35
CA PRO A 10 1.97 -14.29 12.08
C PRO A 10 0.54 -14.82 12.22
N CYS A 11 0.27 -15.67 13.21
CA CYS A 11 -1.08 -16.21 13.46
C CYS A 11 -2.05 -15.12 13.96
N GLU A 12 -1.59 -14.17 14.77
CA GLU A 12 -2.40 -13.06 15.26
C GLU A 12 -2.74 -12.09 14.13
N LEU A 13 -1.77 -11.82 13.25
CA LEU A 13 -2.01 -11.05 12.04
C LEU A 13 -3.01 -11.74 11.12
N GLN A 14 -2.86 -13.05 10.93
CA GLN A 14 -3.79 -13.84 10.12
C GLN A 14 -5.21 -13.75 10.69
N LEU A 15 -5.39 -13.84 12.01
CA LEU A 15 -6.71 -13.70 12.63
C LEU A 15 -7.35 -12.34 12.34
N GLN A 16 -6.58 -11.26 12.41
CA GLN A 16 -7.07 -9.90 12.11
C GLN A 16 -7.43 -9.73 10.63
N LEU A 17 -6.60 -10.26 9.72
CA LEU A 17 -6.88 -10.19 8.28
C LEU A 17 -8.08 -11.06 7.90
N ASP A 18 -8.20 -12.25 8.49
CA ASP A 18 -9.36 -13.13 8.31
C ASP A 18 -10.67 -12.46 8.77
N GLU A 19 -10.63 -11.71 9.87
CA GLU A 19 -11.77 -10.93 10.36
C GLU A 19 -12.18 -9.85 9.35
N ILE A 20 -11.21 -9.09 8.83
CA ILE A 20 -11.46 -8.07 7.79
C ILE A 20 -12.03 -8.69 6.52
N ILE A 21 -11.47 -9.80 6.04
CA ILE A 21 -11.91 -10.47 4.79
C ILE A 21 -13.33 -11.03 4.94
N ARG A 22 -13.70 -11.51 6.14
CA ARG A 22 -15.02 -12.11 6.40
C ARG A 22 -16.09 -11.08 6.75
N ASP A 23 -15.73 -9.82 6.98
CA ASP A 23 -16.69 -8.78 7.29
C ASP A 23 -17.54 -8.45 6.05
N THR A 24 -18.86 -8.69 6.16
CA THR A 24 -19.85 -8.39 5.12
C THR A 24 -20.67 -7.14 5.43
N THR A 25 -20.27 -6.35 6.43
CA THR A 25 -20.95 -5.12 6.80
C THR A 25 -20.91 -4.14 5.63
N PRO A 26 -22.06 -3.61 5.17
CA PRO A 26 -22.05 -2.65 4.07
C PRO A 26 -21.34 -1.36 4.50
N PRO A 27 -20.60 -0.71 3.59
CA PRO A 27 -19.94 0.56 3.89
C PRO A 27 -20.96 1.62 4.28
N ALA A 28 -20.59 2.54 5.18
CA ALA A 28 -21.48 3.66 5.47
C ALA A 28 -21.58 4.59 4.26
N TYR A 29 -22.56 5.49 4.28
CA TYR A 29 -22.80 6.41 3.18
C TYR A 29 -21.54 7.23 2.86
N GLY A 30 -21.04 7.11 1.63
CA GLY A 30 -19.85 7.81 1.15
C GLY A 30 -18.51 7.16 1.49
N GLU A 31 -18.48 6.03 2.21
CA GLU A 31 -17.23 5.35 2.58
C GLU A 31 -16.70 4.40 1.49
N GLU A 32 -17.59 3.81 0.69
CA GLU A 32 -17.26 2.74 -0.27
C GLU A 32 -16.10 3.08 -1.23
N HIS A 33 -16.04 4.33 -1.69
CA HIS A 33 -15.00 4.82 -2.61
C HIS A 33 -14.25 6.02 -2.04
N LEU A 34 -14.16 6.12 -0.70
CA LEU A 34 -13.59 7.29 -0.05
C LEU A 34 -12.16 7.60 -0.50
N ALA A 35 -11.35 6.56 -0.71
CA ALA A 35 -9.95 6.74 -1.09
C ALA A 35 -9.78 7.35 -2.50
N ALA A 36 -10.83 7.33 -3.34
CA ALA A 36 -10.83 8.00 -4.65
C ALA A 36 -10.57 9.51 -4.53
N LEU A 37 -10.95 10.12 -3.40
CA LEU A 37 -10.65 11.53 -3.14
C LEU A 37 -9.14 11.82 -3.15
N THR A 38 -8.32 10.84 -2.72
CA THR A 38 -6.85 10.98 -2.73
C THR A 38 -6.24 10.86 -4.12
N ALA A 39 -6.98 10.26 -5.08
CA ALA A 39 -6.59 10.14 -6.48
C ALA A 39 -6.96 11.37 -7.32
N GLY A 40 -7.90 12.18 -6.84
CA GLY A 40 -8.43 13.35 -7.54
C GLY A 40 -7.51 14.58 -7.50
N GLU A 41 -8.02 15.69 -8.02
CA GLU A 41 -7.27 16.96 -8.04
C GLU A 41 -6.97 17.46 -6.62
N ARG A 42 -5.74 17.92 -6.39
CA ARG A 42 -5.27 18.34 -5.06
C ARG A 42 -6.11 19.44 -4.41
N PRO A 43 -6.59 20.48 -5.13
CA PRO A 43 -7.48 21.47 -4.54
C PRO A 43 -8.81 20.87 -4.06
N LEU A 44 -9.41 19.98 -4.85
CA LEU A 44 -10.67 19.32 -4.49
C LEU A 44 -10.50 18.42 -3.28
N TRP A 45 -9.40 17.67 -3.21
CA TRP A 45 -9.11 16.85 -2.04
C TRP A 45 -8.88 17.71 -0.79
N ALA A 46 -8.13 18.80 -0.91
CA ALA A 46 -7.88 19.70 0.22
C ALA A 46 -9.20 20.31 0.76
N GLU A 47 -10.10 20.75 -0.13
CA GLU A 47 -11.42 21.27 0.24
C GLU A 47 -12.29 20.20 0.91
N ALA A 48 -12.31 18.97 0.38
CA ALA A 48 -13.07 17.86 0.95
C ALA A 48 -12.52 17.45 2.33
N ARG A 49 -11.19 17.34 2.47
CA ARG A 49 -10.51 17.10 3.76
C ARG A 49 -10.92 18.16 4.79
N GLU A 50 -10.96 19.41 4.35
CA GLU A 50 -11.30 20.52 5.23
C GLU A 50 -12.79 20.55 5.62
N THR A 51 -13.67 20.17 4.71
CA THR A 51 -15.11 20.24 4.93
C THR A 51 -15.61 19.04 5.75
N PHE A 52 -15.11 17.83 5.44
CA PHE A 52 -15.67 16.58 5.96
C PHE A 52 -14.79 15.87 6.99
N PHE A 53 -13.50 16.22 7.10
CA PHE A 53 -12.53 15.54 7.98
C PHE A 53 -11.96 16.43 9.08
N ARG A 54 -12.53 17.63 9.27
CA ARG A 54 -12.12 18.58 10.33
C ARG A 54 -12.55 18.19 11.74
N SER A 55 -13.54 17.32 11.92
CA SER A 55 -14.08 17.00 13.25
C SER A 55 -14.73 15.61 13.31
N GLY A 56 -15.13 15.19 14.52
CA GLY A 56 -15.84 13.93 14.74
C GLY A 56 -15.00 12.70 14.38
N VAL A 57 -15.70 11.59 14.07
CA VAL A 57 -15.11 10.29 13.74
C VAL A 57 -14.18 10.40 12.53
N ASN A 58 -14.58 11.13 11.49
CA ASN A 58 -13.80 11.31 10.27
C ASN A 58 -12.40 11.88 10.54
N ARG A 59 -12.28 12.85 11.44
CA ARG A 59 -10.96 13.40 11.82
C ARG A 59 -10.07 12.33 12.44
N TYR A 60 -10.61 11.53 13.37
CA TYR A 60 -9.85 10.48 14.03
C TYR A 60 -9.46 9.35 13.06
N SER A 61 -10.38 8.96 12.17
CA SER A 61 -10.11 7.95 11.13
C SER A 61 -9.01 8.41 10.17
N LEU A 62 -9.09 9.65 9.68
CA LEU A 62 -8.08 10.19 8.79
C LEU A 62 -6.71 10.33 9.49
N GLU A 63 -6.70 10.79 10.74
CA GLU A 63 -5.48 10.88 11.55
C GLU A 63 -4.84 9.50 11.76
N ALA A 64 -5.63 8.44 11.96
CA ALA A 64 -5.14 7.08 12.08
C ALA A 64 -4.49 6.59 10.76
N ILE A 65 -5.10 6.87 9.61
CA ILE A 65 -4.55 6.54 8.29
C ILE A 65 -3.25 7.31 8.03
N GLU A 66 -3.23 8.61 8.34
CA GLU A 66 -2.04 9.48 8.18
C GLU A 66 -0.88 9.00 9.05
N LYS A 67 -1.15 8.53 10.27
CA LYS A 67 -0.14 8.01 11.23
C LYS A 67 0.27 6.55 11.00
N ALA A 68 -0.51 5.76 10.26
CA ALA A 68 -0.17 4.35 9.98
C ALA A 68 1.22 4.21 9.35
N ALA A 69 1.88 3.06 9.49
CA ALA A 69 3.17 2.85 8.82
C ALA A 69 3.01 2.71 7.30
N PHE A 70 1.96 2.02 6.87
CA PHE A 70 1.61 1.75 5.47
C PHE A 70 0.11 1.46 5.35
N VAL A 71 -0.38 1.41 4.13
CA VAL A 71 -1.72 0.88 3.82
C VAL A 71 -1.53 -0.50 3.18
N LEU A 72 -2.17 -1.52 3.74
CA LEU A 72 -2.27 -2.85 3.15
C LEU A 72 -3.55 -2.92 2.32
N ILE A 73 -3.43 -3.26 1.04
CA ILE A 73 -4.56 -3.47 0.14
C ILE A 73 -4.70 -4.96 -0.13
N LEU A 74 -5.87 -5.50 0.22
CA LEU A 74 -6.29 -6.85 -0.13
C LEU A 74 -7.11 -6.75 -1.42
N ASP A 75 -6.46 -6.95 -2.55
CA ASP A 75 -7.07 -6.83 -3.87
C ASP A 75 -7.85 -8.10 -4.22
N ASP A 76 -9.06 -7.94 -4.72
CA ASP A 76 -9.98 -9.03 -5.07
C ASP A 76 -9.72 -9.61 -6.46
N GLU A 77 -8.79 -9.01 -7.21
CA GLU A 77 -8.35 -9.46 -8.52
C GLU A 77 -7.21 -10.48 -8.43
N ASP A 78 -7.17 -11.39 -9.41
CA ASP A 78 -6.03 -12.29 -9.61
C ASP A 78 -5.01 -11.59 -10.51
N PHE A 79 -3.75 -11.53 -10.08
CA PHE A 79 -2.66 -10.96 -10.85
C PHE A 79 -1.93 -12.05 -11.63
N ASP A 80 -2.00 -12.00 -12.96
CA ASP A 80 -1.31 -12.95 -13.84
C ASP A 80 0.06 -12.40 -14.27
N ILE A 81 1.11 -12.80 -13.53
CA ILE A 81 2.51 -12.46 -13.82
C ILE A 81 3.15 -13.47 -14.80
N GLY A 82 2.37 -14.08 -15.70
CA GLY A 82 2.82 -15.15 -16.59
C GLY A 82 4.15 -14.87 -17.30
N THR A 83 4.89 -15.94 -17.64
CA THR A 83 6.24 -15.86 -18.22
C THR A 83 6.30 -15.43 -19.69
N SER A 84 5.18 -15.09 -20.34
CA SER A 84 5.12 -14.84 -21.78
C SER A 84 3.85 -14.10 -22.22
N MET A 85 4.03 -13.23 -23.22
CA MET A 85 3.08 -12.45 -24.04
C MET A 85 2.69 -11.05 -23.50
N THR A 86 3.20 -10.06 -24.24
CA THR A 86 2.86 -8.64 -24.23
C THR A 86 1.36 -8.41 -24.10
N GLY A 87 0.94 -7.63 -23.10
CA GLY A 87 -0.46 -7.36 -22.74
C GLY A 87 -0.76 -7.65 -21.27
N LYS A 88 -0.48 -8.87 -20.79
CA LYS A 88 -0.74 -9.24 -19.39
C LYS A 88 0.13 -8.49 -18.38
N LEU A 89 1.37 -8.20 -18.77
CA LEU A 89 2.27 -7.40 -17.96
C LEU A 89 1.84 -5.93 -17.90
N ASP A 90 1.22 -5.41 -18.97
CA ASP A 90 0.69 -4.05 -19.00
C ASP A 90 -0.54 -3.95 -18.08
N ASP A 91 -1.44 -4.94 -18.16
CA ASP A 91 -2.60 -5.03 -17.26
C ASP A 91 -2.16 -5.14 -15.78
N TYR A 92 -1.15 -5.97 -15.50
CA TYR A 92 -0.54 -6.06 -14.18
C TYR A 92 0.07 -4.71 -13.74
N ALA A 93 0.83 -4.05 -14.62
CA ALA A 93 1.43 -2.75 -14.34
C ALA A 93 0.35 -1.69 -14.04
N HIS A 94 -0.74 -1.65 -14.79
CA HIS A 94 -1.88 -0.78 -14.53
C HIS A 94 -2.52 -1.08 -13.16
N ALA A 95 -2.75 -2.35 -12.86
CA ALA A 95 -3.35 -2.79 -11.61
C ALA A 95 -2.50 -2.39 -10.39
N ILE A 96 -1.17 -2.56 -10.44
CA ILE A 96 -0.29 -2.17 -9.33
C ILE A 96 -0.16 -0.64 -9.21
N LEU A 97 -0.08 0.09 -10.33
CA LEU A 97 0.16 1.54 -10.32
C LEU A 97 -1.01 2.34 -9.76
N HIS A 98 -2.24 2.04 -10.18
CA HIS A 98 -3.42 2.81 -9.76
C HIS A 98 -4.60 1.96 -9.31
N GLY A 99 -4.58 0.64 -9.55
CA GLY A 99 -5.70 -0.24 -9.25
C GLY A 99 -7.00 0.27 -9.86
N LYS A 100 -8.07 0.26 -9.07
CA LYS A 100 -9.41 0.74 -9.46
C LYS A 100 -9.59 2.26 -9.24
N GLY A 101 -8.54 2.97 -8.83
CA GLY A 101 -8.57 4.40 -8.54
C GLY A 101 -9.25 4.79 -7.20
N TYR A 102 -9.95 3.86 -6.56
CA TYR A 102 -10.60 4.06 -5.25
C TYR A 102 -10.15 3.05 -4.19
N ASN A 103 -9.28 2.10 -4.54
CA ASN A 103 -8.76 1.05 -3.66
C ASN A 103 -7.28 1.25 -3.32
N ARG A 104 -6.81 2.51 -3.32
CA ARG A 104 -5.44 2.92 -3.00
C ARG A 104 -5.49 4.22 -2.19
N TRP A 105 -4.56 4.41 -1.26
CA TRP A 105 -4.42 5.68 -0.54
C TRP A 105 -3.21 6.45 -1.07
N PHE A 106 -3.44 7.32 -2.06
CA PHE A 106 -2.35 7.94 -2.83
C PHE A 106 -1.51 8.96 -2.04
N ASP A 107 -2.01 9.42 -0.89
CA ASP A 107 -1.23 10.25 0.04
C ASP A 107 -0.25 9.44 0.90
N LYS A 108 -0.37 8.10 0.91
CA LYS A 108 0.54 7.25 1.67
C LYS A 108 1.79 6.93 0.87
N SER A 109 2.95 7.09 1.51
CA SER A 109 4.25 6.76 0.94
C SER A 109 4.45 5.28 0.64
N PHE A 110 3.75 4.40 1.38
CA PHE A 110 3.86 2.96 1.24
C PHE A 110 2.48 2.31 1.19
N ASN A 111 2.08 1.89 -0.01
CA ASN A 111 0.92 1.07 -0.29
C ASN A 111 1.43 -0.35 -0.60
N PHE A 112 1.09 -1.33 0.23
CA PHE A 112 1.46 -2.74 0.04
C PHE A 112 0.24 -3.50 -0.45
N ILE A 113 0.33 -4.07 -1.64
CA ILE A 113 -0.80 -4.71 -2.33
C ILE A 113 -0.61 -6.22 -2.27
N VAL A 114 -1.66 -6.95 -1.93
CA VAL A 114 -1.73 -8.41 -1.97
C VAL A 114 -2.97 -8.80 -2.76
N SER A 115 -2.79 -9.50 -3.87
CA SER A 115 -3.86 -9.99 -4.72
C SER A 115 -4.53 -11.23 -4.16
N LYS A 116 -5.68 -11.59 -4.73
CA LYS A 116 -6.42 -12.80 -4.35
C LYS A 116 -5.64 -14.09 -4.56
N ASN A 117 -4.81 -14.15 -5.61
CA ASN A 117 -3.89 -15.27 -5.88
C ASN A 117 -2.52 -15.15 -5.19
N ALA A 118 -2.43 -14.34 -4.13
CA ALA A 118 -1.25 -14.18 -3.27
C ALA A 118 -0.01 -13.60 -3.96
N VAL A 119 -0.19 -12.85 -5.04
CA VAL A 119 0.85 -11.98 -5.60
C VAL A 119 0.91 -10.72 -4.74
N ALA A 120 2.11 -10.33 -4.31
CA ALA A 120 2.31 -9.15 -3.48
C ALA A 120 3.33 -8.20 -4.09
N ASP A 121 3.02 -6.90 -4.06
CA ASP A 121 3.87 -5.86 -4.63
C ASP A 121 3.69 -4.50 -3.91
N ALA A 122 4.65 -3.59 -4.09
CA ALA A 122 4.64 -2.24 -3.58
C ALA A 122 5.36 -1.29 -4.55
N PRO A 123 4.72 -0.90 -5.67
CA PRO A 123 5.43 -0.38 -6.85
C PRO A 123 6.23 0.90 -6.58
N ILE A 124 5.66 1.85 -5.82
CA ILE A 124 6.35 3.13 -5.51
C ILE A 124 7.58 2.88 -4.65
N THR A 125 7.44 2.06 -3.61
CA THR A 125 8.55 1.75 -2.68
C THR A 125 9.58 0.83 -3.33
N GLY A 126 9.15 -0.13 -4.15
CA GLY A 126 10.00 -1.00 -4.95
C GLY A 126 10.88 -0.20 -5.91
N HIS A 127 10.28 0.68 -6.71
CA HIS A 127 11.04 1.55 -7.61
C HIS A 127 11.98 2.52 -6.89
N LEU A 128 11.58 3.06 -5.74
CA LEU A 128 12.49 3.87 -4.92
C LEU A 128 13.69 3.04 -4.45
N ALA A 129 13.46 1.81 -3.98
CA ALA A 129 14.54 0.93 -3.55
C ALA A 129 15.46 0.56 -4.72
N GLU A 130 14.91 0.18 -5.87
CA GLU A 130 15.67 -0.11 -7.09
C GLU A 130 16.53 1.07 -7.53
N TYR A 131 15.95 2.27 -7.53
CA TYR A 131 16.65 3.49 -7.89
C TYR A 131 17.83 3.75 -6.95
N VAL A 132 17.60 3.73 -5.63
CA VAL A 132 18.65 3.93 -4.62
C VAL A 132 19.76 2.89 -4.75
N LEU A 133 19.40 1.62 -4.91
CA LEU A 133 20.36 0.52 -5.12
C LEU A 133 21.17 0.72 -6.41
N SER A 134 20.54 1.19 -7.49
CA SER A 134 21.23 1.44 -8.76
C SER A 134 22.24 2.58 -8.66
N GLU A 135 21.88 3.67 -7.98
CA GLU A 135 22.78 4.80 -7.73
C GLU A 135 23.97 4.37 -6.85
N ASP A 136 23.73 3.56 -5.81
CA ASP A 136 24.78 3.02 -4.95
C ASP A 136 25.79 2.14 -5.69
N ILE A 137 25.32 1.32 -6.64
CA ILE A 137 26.20 0.49 -7.48
C ILE A 137 26.97 1.36 -8.47
N MET A 138 26.29 2.32 -9.13
CA MET A 138 26.87 3.12 -10.21
C MET A 138 27.86 4.18 -9.72
N TYR A 139 27.55 4.89 -8.65
CA TYR A 139 28.37 6.00 -8.15
C TYR A 139 29.41 5.57 -7.11
N TYR A 140 29.08 4.60 -6.27
CA TYR A 140 29.97 4.18 -5.18
C TYR A 140 30.67 2.83 -5.44
N GLY A 141 30.36 2.16 -6.55
CA GLY A 141 31.04 0.92 -6.96
C GLY A 141 30.82 -0.24 -5.99
N THR A 142 29.82 -0.15 -5.12
CA THR A 142 29.52 -1.15 -4.10
C THR A 142 28.82 -2.36 -4.73
N SER A 143 29.34 -3.57 -4.53
CA SER A 143 28.69 -4.79 -5.02
C SER A 143 27.34 -5.02 -4.35
N SER A 144 26.35 -5.54 -5.09
CA SER A 144 24.98 -5.84 -4.61
C SER A 144 24.96 -6.65 -3.29
N LEU A 145 25.91 -7.57 -3.11
CA LEU A 145 26.09 -8.35 -1.87
C LEU A 145 26.42 -7.49 -0.65
N THR A 146 27.17 -6.40 -0.82
CA THR A 146 27.57 -5.50 0.27
C THR A 146 26.39 -4.65 0.75
N VAL A 147 25.54 -4.19 -0.18
CA VAL A 147 24.37 -3.37 0.14
C VAL A 147 23.28 -4.21 0.81
N MET A 148 22.98 -5.39 0.25
CA MET A 148 22.06 -6.35 0.88
C MET A 148 22.56 -6.77 2.27
N SER A 149 23.87 -7.02 2.44
CA SER A 149 24.41 -7.37 3.76
C SER A 149 24.18 -6.26 4.78
N LYS A 150 24.35 -4.98 4.43
CA LYS A 150 24.14 -3.84 5.33
C LYS A 150 22.66 -3.57 5.64
N LEU A 151 21.76 -3.83 4.70
CA LEU A 151 20.31 -3.68 4.92
C LEU A 151 19.74 -4.76 5.85
N PHE A 152 20.30 -5.98 5.81
CA PHE A 152 19.84 -7.10 6.66
C PHE A 152 20.71 -7.34 7.91
N SER A 153 21.93 -6.77 7.96
CA SER A 153 22.74 -6.69 9.18
C SER A 153 22.43 -5.38 9.89
N GLY A 154 21.28 -5.30 10.54
CA GLY A 154 21.00 -4.20 11.45
C GLY A 154 22.10 -4.09 12.52
N SER A 155 22.74 -2.92 12.59
CA SER A 155 23.51 -2.45 13.74
C SER A 155 23.00 -1.06 14.10
#